data_AF-A0A524AEQ3-F1
#
_entry.id   AF-A0A524AEQ3-F1
#
_cell.length_a   1.000
_cell.length_b   1.000
_cell.length_c   1.000
_cell.angle_alpha   90.00
_cell.angle_beta   90.00
_cell.angle_gamma   90.00
#
_symmetry.space_group_name_H-M   'P 1'
#
loop_
_entity.id
_entity.type
_entity.pdbx_description
1 polymer ?
#
loop_
_entity_poly.entity_id
_entity_poly.type
_entity_poly.pdbx_seq_one_letter_code
_entity_poly.pdbx_strand_id
1 'polypeptide(L)'
;MICVKVIGVDLAGRPMNPSGFALLSDQKISTRLVYSDEEIVELCTRERPALIAIDAPLSLPRRGNLRTADGELIRRGLRVFPPTFAGMLSLTERGINLATDLRTKNL
;
A
#
# COMPACT_ATOMS: atom_id res chain seq x y z
N MET A 1 -2.34 27.31 -11.31
CA MET A 1 -1.53 26.09 -11.24
C MET A 1 -2.32 25.09 -10.43
N ILE A 2 -2.66 23.92 -10.99
CA ILE A 2 -3.39 22.88 -10.24
C ILE A 2 -2.35 22.18 -9.36
N CYS A 3 -2.53 22.24 -8.04
CA CYS A 3 -1.73 21.46 -7.10
C CYS A 3 -2.23 20.01 -7.14
N VAL A 4 -1.39 19.11 -7.64
CA VAL A 4 -1.67 17.67 -7.62
C VAL A 4 -1.09 17.09 -6.33
N LYS A 5 -1.95 16.41 -5.56
CA LYS A 5 -1.56 15.68 -4.36
C LYS A 5 -1.38 14.20 -4.67
N VAL A 6 -0.32 13.59 -4.12
CA VAL A 6 -0.07 12.15 -4.20
C VAL A 6 0.27 11.65 -2.80
N ILE A 7 -0.24 10.47 -2.45
CA ILE A 7 0.08 9.80 -1.19
C ILE A 7 0.89 8.54 -1.47
N GLY A 8 1.93 8.31 -0.67
CA GLY A 8 2.62 7.04 -0.55
C GLY A 8 2.42 6.44 0.85
N VAL A 9 2.15 5.14 0.91
CA VAL A 9 1.96 4.38 2.16
C VAL A 9 2.93 3.20 2.18
N ASP A 10 3.91 3.23 3.07
CA ASP A 10 4.75 2.07 3.42
C ASP A 10 4.03 1.29 4.53
N LEU A 11 3.30 0.23 4.13
CA LEU A 11 2.33 -0.42 5.00
C LEU A 11 3.01 -1.47 5.87
N ALA A 12 2.79 -1.41 7.18
CA ALA A 12 3.16 -2.51 8.07
C ALA A 12 2.08 -3.61 8.07
N GLY A 13 2.47 -4.88 8.16
CA GLY A 13 1.50 -5.99 8.13
C GLY A 13 0.56 -6.07 9.35
N ARG A 14 0.88 -5.35 10.43
CA ARG A 14 0.10 -5.34 11.67
C ARG A 14 -0.25 -3.89 12.06
N PRO A 15 -1.52 -3.55 12.36
CA PRO A 15 -1.92 -2.18 12.72
C PRO A 15 -1.23 -1.56 13.94
N MET A 16 -0.71 -2.38 14.86
CA MET A 16 0.03 -1.92 16.04
C MET A 16 1.47 -1.50 15.70
N ASN A 17 1.96 -1.86 14.52
CA ASN A 17 3.26 -1.44 14.02
C ASN A 17 3.08 -0.16 13.18
N PRO A 18 4.03 0.78 13.25
CA PRO A 18 3.95 2.02 12.48
C PRO A 18 4.07 1.74 10.98
N SER A 19 3.19 2.35 10.21
CA SER A 19 3.27 2.46 8.74
C SER A 19 3.78 3.86 8.37
N GLY A 20 4.58 3.95 7.32
CA GLY A 20 5.04 5.23 6.79
C GLY A 20 3.96 5.86 5.92
N PHE A 21 3.65 7.14 6.13
CA PHE A 21 2.73 7.90 5.29
C PHE A 21 3.43 9.15 4.77
N ALA A 22 3.43 9.34 3.45
CA ALA A 22 4.00 10.49 2.79
C ALA A 22 2.94 11.19 1.91
N LEU A 23 2.76 12.49 2.10
CA LEU A 23 1.96 13.35 1.23
C LEU A 23 2.89 14.26 0.43
N LEU A 24 2.87 14.10 -0.89
CA LEU A 24 3.49 15.02 -1.85
C LEU A 24 2.44 16.02 -2.34
N SER A 25 2.70 17.30 -2.13
CA SER A 25 1.83 18.42 -2.54
C SER A 25 2.71 19.63 -2.84
N ASP A 26 2.49 20.32 -3.96
CA ASP A 26 3.26 21.52 -4.33
C ASP A 26 4.79 21.35 -4.27
N GLN A 27 5.30 20.22 -4.76
CA GLN A 27 6.72 19.86 -4.70
C GLN A 27 7.31 19.77 -3.28
N LYS A 28 6.45 19.71 -2.25
CA LYS A 28 6.82 19.50 -0.86
C LYS A 28 6.32 18.15 -0.40
N ILE A 29 7.14 17.48 0.41
CA ILE A 29 6.77 16.21 1.03
C ILE A 29 6.57 16.46 2.53
N SER A 30 5.47 15.95 3.06
CA SER A 30 5.27 15.80 4.49
C SER A 30 5.13 14.32 4.83
N THR A 31 5.75 13.90 5.93
CA THR A 31 5.75 12.51 6.38
C THR A 31 5.21 12.40 7.79
N ARG A 32 4.52 11.29 8.09
CA ARG A 32 4.10 10.94 9.44
C ARG A 32 4.03 9.42 9.59
N LEU A 33 4.04 8.94 10.83
CA LEU A 33 3.69 7.56 11.13
C LEU A 33 2.18 7.47 11.33
N VAL A 34 1.60 6.38 10.83
CA VAL A 34 0.17 6.03 10.96
C VAL A 34 0.07 4.56 11.33
N TYR A 35 -1.04 4.14 11.92
CA TYR A 35 -1.17 2.83 12.54
C TYR A 35 -2.32 2.03 11.95
N SER A 36 -3.56 2.50 12.09
CA SER A 36 -4.75 1.74 11.67
C SER A 36 -5.16 2.02 10.22
N ASP A 37 -5.94 1.12 9.64
CA ASP A 37 -6.45 1.32 8.28
C ASP A 37 -7.46 2.47 8.23
N GLU A 38 -8.24 2.64 9.30
CA GLU A 38 -9.19 3.75 9.45
C GLU A 38 -8.45 5.10 9.43
N GLU A 39 -7.32 5.21 10.14
CA GLU A 39 -6.50 6.42 10.13
C GLU A 39 -5.97 6.70 8.72
N ILE A 40 -5.43 5.70 8.03
CA ILE A 40 -4.92 5.85 6.66
C ILE A 40 -6.03 6.31 5.71
N VAL A 41 -7.21 5.67 5.79
CA VAL A 41 -8.36 5.97 4.95
C VAL A 41 -8.91 7.37 5.23
N GLU A 42 -8.99 7.79 6.50
CA GLU A 42 -9.42 9.13 6.88
C GLU A 42 -8.47 10.19 6.32
N LEU A 43 -7.15 9.99 6.45
CA LEU A 43 -6.14 10.88 5.89
C LEU A 43 -6.26 10.98 4.37
N CYS A 44 -6.37 9.85 3.67
CA CYS A 44 -6.54 9.84 2.21
C CYS A 44 -7.82 10.57 1.78
N THR A 45 -8.92 10.34 2.49
CA THR A 45 -10.21 10.99 2.23
C THR A 45 -10.13 12.51 2.44
N ARG A 46 -9.46 12.96 3.50
CA ARG A 46 -9.26 14.39 3.79
C ARG A 46 -8.40 15.07 2.74
N GLU A 47 -7.29 14.43 2.36
CA GLU A 47 -6.34 15.06 1.43
C GLU A 47 -6.84 15.09 0.00
N ARG A 48 -7.70 14.14 -0.41
CA ARG A 48 -8.19 13.95 -1.79
C ARG A 48 -7.07 13.94 -2.83
N PRO A 49 -6.13 12.99 -2.72
CA PRO A 49 -5.04 12.86 -3.68
C PRO A 49 -5.55 12.41 -5.05
N ALA A 50 -4.76 12.66 -6.08
CA ALA A 50 -4.99 12.09 -7.41
C ALA A 50 -4.46 10.64 -7.53
N LEU A 51 -3.59 10.21 -6.61
CA LEU A 51 -3.00 8.88 -6.58
C LEU A 51 -2.62 8.50 -5.14
N ILE A 52 -2.90 7.24 -4.78
CA ILE A 52 -2.42 6.60 -3.56
C ILE A 52 -1.58 5.38 -3.96
N ALA A 53 -0.28 5.42 -3.67
CA ALA A 53 0.63 4.30 -3.83
C ALA A 53 0.76 3.55 -2.49
N ILE A 54 0.53 2.24 -2.50
CA ILE A 54 0.63 1.39 -1.30
C ILE A 54 1.77 0.39 -1.54
N ASP A 55 2.78 0.42 -0.67
CA ASP A 55 3.87 -0.57 -0.65
C ASP A 55 3.40 -1.84 0.07
N ALA A 56 2.59 -2.62 -0.66
CA ALA A 56 2.16 -3.95 -0.26
C ALA A 56 1.67 -4.72 -1.49
N PRO A 57 1.68 -6.06 -1.47
CA PRO A 57 0.88 -6.84 -2.39
C PRO A 57 -0.61 -6.52 -2.25
N LEU A 58 -1.26 -6.10 -3.34
CA LEU A 58 -2.69 -5.79 -3.37
C LEU A 58 -3.55 -6.92 -3.94
N SER A 59 -3.03 -8.15 -3.94
CA SER A 59 -3.71 -9.34 -4.43
C SER A 59 -2.98 -10.60 -3.97
N LEU A 60 -3.72 -11.67 -3.71
CA LEU A 60 -3.15 -13.01 -3.56
C LEU A 60 -2.84 -13.64 -4.93
N PRO A 61 -1.93 -14.62 -5.00
CA PRO A 61 -1.72 -15.39 -6.23
C PRO A 61 -2.98 -16.17 -6.61
N ARG A 62 -3.30 -16.23 -7.91
CA ARG A 62 -4.44 -17.04 -8.40
C ARG A 62 -4.20 -18.55 -8.28
N ARG A 63 -2.94 -18.98 -8.32
CA ARG A 63 -2.48 -20.38 -8.18
C ARG A 63 -1.09 -20.40 -7.54
N GLY A 64 -0.82 -21.40 -6.70
CA GLY A 64 0.48 -21.54 -6.03
C GLY A 64 0.76 -20.38 -5.06
N ASN A 65 2.04 -20.04 -4.90
CA ASN A 65 2.50 -19.07 -3.90
C ASN A 65 2.93 -17.70 -4.48
N LEU A 66 3.06 -17.58 -5.80
CA LEU A 66 3.64 -16.41 -6.45
C LEU A 66 2.63 -15.76 -7.41
N ARG A 67 2.56 -14.43 -7.39
CA ARG A 67 1.81 -13.65 -8.40
C ARG A 67 2.60 -13.62 -9.70
N THR A 68 1.94 -13.22 -10.79
CA THR A 68 2.62 -12.94 -12.06
C THR A 68 3.76 -11.94 -11.90
N ALA A 69 3.55 -10.90 -11.08
CA ALA A 69 4.57 -9.90 -10.78
C ALA A 69 5.78 -10.51 -10.04
N ASP A 70 5.55 -11.38 -9.06
CA ASP A 70 6.64 -12.04 -8.31
C ASP A 70 7.47 -12.95 -9.22
N GLY A 71 6.80 -13.67 -10.14
CA GLY A 71 7.48 -14.50 -11.15
C GLY A 71 8.35 -13.68 -12.12
N GLU A 72 7.91 -12.48 -12.51
CA GLU A 72 8.69 -11.58 -13.36
C GLU A 72 9.94 -11.05 -12.63
N LEU A 73 9.83 -10.72 -11.35
CA LEU A 73 10.97 -10.32 -10.53
C LEU A 73 12.00 -11.47 -10.43
N ILE A 74 11.54 -12.71 -10.22
CA ILE A 74 12.42 -13.89 -10.19
C ILE A 74 13.14 -14.10 -11.52
N ARG A 75 12.45 -13.96 -12.66
CA ARG A 75 13.07 -14.07 -13.99
C ARG A 75 14.20 -13.07 -14.21
N ARG A 76 14.14 -11.92 -13.54
CA ARG A 76 15.18 -10.87 -13.56
C ARG A 76 16.31 -11.12 -12.55
N GLY A 77 16.31 -12.26 -11.87
CA GLY A 77 17.33 -12.63 -10.88
C GLY A 77 17.09 -12.05 -9.48
N LEU A 78 15.92 -11.48 -9.21
CA LEU A 78 15.58 -10.94 -7.89
C LEU A 78 15.02 -12.03 -6.98
N ARG A 79 15.35 -11.95 -5.68
CA ARG A 79 14.73 -12.79 -4.65
C ARG A 79 13.46 -12.10 -4.16
N VAL A 80 12.37 -12.85 -4.05
CA VAL A 80 11.07 -12.34 -3.60
C VAL A 80 10.55 -13.17 -2.44
N PHE A 81 9.82 -12.53 -1.54
CA PHE A 81 9.02 -13.21 -0.54
C PHE A 81 7.61 -13.48 -1.11
N PRO A 82 7.16 -14.74 -1.16
CA PRO A 82 5.83 -15.06 -1.66
C PRO A 82 4.75 -14.37 -0.82
N PRO A 83 3.68 -13.81 -1.42
CA PRO A 83 2.56 -13.23 -0.67
C PRO A 83 1.88 -14.21 0.29
N THR A 84 1.98 -15.52 0.05
CA THR A 84 1.43 -16.57 0.92
C THR A 84 2.34 -16.95 2.09
N PHE A 85 3.57 -16.41 2.17
CA PHE A 85 4.46 -16.66 3.30
C PHE A 85 3.90 -16.01 4.58
N ALA A 86 3.94 -16.71 5.72
CA ALA A 86 3.23 -16.29 6.94
C ALA A 86 3.48 -14.82 7.36
N GLY A 87 4.72 -14.33 7.25
CA GLY A 87 5.04 -12.92 7.55
C GLY A 87 4.47 -11.94 6.53
N MET A 88 4.44 -12.32 5.25
CA MET A 88 3.96 -11.50 4.13
C MET A 88 2.44 -11.56 3.98
N LEU A 89 1.81 -12.64 4.42
CA LEU A 89 0.38 -12.88 4.29
C LEU A 89 -0.42 -11.79 5.01
N SER A 90 -0.06 -11.49 6.26
CA SER A 90 -0.71 -10.40 7.02
C SER A 90 -0.61 -9.04 6.32
N LEU A 91 0.55 -8.71 5.74
CA LEU A 91 0.74 -7.49 4.95
C LEU A 91 -0.08 -7.50 3.66
N THR A 92 -0.14 -8.64 2.98
CA THR A 92 -0.90 -8.81 1.74
C THR A 92 -2.41 -8.66 1.98
N GLU A 93 -2.94 -9.34 3.00
CA GLU A 93 -4.35 -9.25 3.38
C GLU A 93 -4.73 -7.82 3.77
N ARG A 94 -3.90 -7.18 4.59
CA ARG A 94 -4.09 -5.78 4.98
C ARG A 94 -4.04 -4.83 3.78
N GLY A 95 -3.08 -5.01 2.89
CA GLY A 95 -2.97 -4.22 1.65
C GLY A 95 -4.19 -4.36 0.75
N ILE A 96 -4.71 -5.58 0.59
CA ILE A 96 -5.95 -5.86 -0.17
C ILE A 96 -7.14 -5.13 0.44
N ASN A 97 -7.32 -5.22 1.76
CA ASN A 97 -8.43 -4.58 2.47
C ASN A 97 -8.37 -3.06 2.34
N LEU A 98 -7.22 -2.46 2.66
CA LEU A 98 -7.00 -1.02 2.54
C LEU A 98 -7.27 -0.50 1.12
N ALA A 99 -6.75 -1.18 0.09
CA ALA A 99 -6.99 -0.80 -1.29
C ALA A 99 -8.47 -0.94 -1.71
N THR A 100 -9.20 -1.89 -1.12
CA THR A 100 -10.63 -2.08 -1.36
C THR A 100 -11.44 -0.95 -0.72
N ASP A 101 -11.12 -0.57 0.51
CA ASP A 101 -11.79 0.51 1.24
C ASP A 101 -11.61 1.86 0.54
N LEU A 102 -10.39 2.16 0.08
CA LEU A 102 -10.10 3.38 -0.68
C LEU A 102 -10.89 3.45 -1.99
N ARG A 103 -10.90 2.35 -2.77
CA ARG A 103 -11.68 2.27 -4.03
C ARG A 103 -13.17 2.46 -3.79
N THR A 104 -13.72 1.88 -2.71
CA THR A 104 -15.14 2.03 -2.34
C THR A 104 -15.49 3.49 -2.02
N LYS A 105 -14.52 4.29 -1.58
CA LYS A 105 -14.66 5.73 -1.34
C LYS A 105 -14.38 6.60 -2.58
N ASN A 106 -14.17 5.98 -3.75
CA ASN A 106 -13.77 6.64 -4.99
C ASN A 106 -12.45 7.42 -4.87
N LEU A 107 -11.50 6.87 -4.13
CA LEU A 107 -10.11 7.34 -4.01
C LEU A 107 -9.15 6.43 -4.80
#